data_AF-A0A0G9LE34-F1
#
_entry.id   AF-A0A0G9LE34-F1
#
_cell.length_a   1.000
_cell.length_b   1.000
_cell.length_c   1.000
_cell.angle_alpha   90.00
_cell.angle_beta   90.00
_cell.angle_gamma   90.00
#
_symmetry.space_group_name_H-M   'P 1'
#
loop_
_entity.id
_entity.type
_entity.pdbx_description
1 polymer ?
#
loop_
_entity_poly.entity_id
_entity_poly.type
_entity_poly.pdbx_seq_one_letter_code
_entity_poly.pdbx_strand_id
1 'polypeptide(L)'
;MGYIKADLKRCFTSIWFFIAVIGISLSYFLGDFGDLTMNISRFDVLSFMKISSSIGYFSELTILLAALPFTMSFCEDIENNYIRFLIIRGNSFKYALSKIIVCIVSSFISVFVGKACIILFLMTKLPLVSETTGNYEVFINQTFGYLLINKNFILYFIIEIFFTAVICSMFSIIGLTITTYINNKFLAITAPIISYFIFYQISRAMKLPTYLSVNRLMNGDFILGKPMTNIIYVTVIGILTYSLGLLIFYKGVVKNVKR
;
A
#
# COMPACT_ATOMS: atom_id res chain seq x y z
N MET A 1 6.32 -23.76 8.56
CA MET A 1 5.14 -23.44 7.73
C MET A 1 3.84 -23.27 8.52
N GLY A 2 3.71 -23.77 9.76
CA GLY A 2 2.48 -23.60 10.56
C GLY A 2 2.17 -22.15 10.99
N TYR A 3 3.19 -21.38 11.42
CA TYR A 3 3.00 -20.00 11.90
C TYR A 3 2.36 -19.09 10.84
N ILE A 4 2.88 -19.11 9.60
CA ILE A 4 2.37 -18.26 8.50
C ILE A 4 0.90 -18.57 8.20
N LYS A 5 0.53 -19.85 8.11
CA LYS A 5 -0.87 -20.23 7.78
C LYS A 5 -1.85 -19.79 8.87
N ALA A 6 -1.48 -19.97 10.14
CA ALA A 6 -2.32 -19.57 11.27
C ALA A 6 -2.47 -18.03 11.33
N ASP A 7 -1.36 -17.30 11.19
CA ASP A 7 -1.34 -15.83 11.20
C ASP A 7 -2.12 -15.24 10.03
N LEU A 8 -1.95 -15.77 8.80
CA LEU A 8 -2.71 -15.33 7.63
C LEU A 8 -4.21 -15.58 7.82
N LYS A 9 -4.60 -16.77 8.28
CA LYS A 9 -6.00 -17.09 8.51
C LYS A 9 -6.60 -16.10 9.51
N ARG A 10 -5.94 -15.88 10.65
CA ARG A 10 -6.37 -14.92 11.68
C ARG A 10 -6.49 -13.50 11.13
N CYS A 11 -5.53 -13.06 10.32
CA CYS A 11 -5.52 -11.72 9.74
C CYS A 11 -6.68 -11.52 8.74
N PHE A 12 -6.94 -12.48 7.85
CA PHE A 12 -8.03 -12.37 6.86
C PHE A 12 -9.43 -12.57 7.44
N THR A 13 -9.58 -13.35 8.52
CA THR A 13 -10.87 -13.49 9.21
C THR A 13 -11.17 -12.33 10.16
N SER A 14 -10.23 -11.41 10.35
CA SER A 14 -10.39 -10.30 11.28
C SER A 14 -11.31 -9.22 10.74
N ILE A 15 -12.17 -8.65 11.60
CA ILE A 15 -12.99 -7.48 11.29
C ILE A 15 -12.14 -6.31 10.76
N TRP A 16 -10.91 -6.18 11.25
CA TRP A 16 -9.98 -5.11 10.88
C TRP A 16 -9.57 -5.16 9.41
N PHE A 17 -9.54 -6.36 8.80
CA PHE A 17 -9.27 -6.51 7.37
C PHE A 17 -10.42 -5.95 6.54
N PHE A 18 -11.67 -6.27 6.90
CA PHE A 18 -12.84 -5.72 6.21
C PHE A 18 -12.95 -4.19 6.39
N ILE A 19 -12.67 -3.69 7.61
CA ILE A 19 -12.63 -2.24 7.88
C ILE A 19 -11.57 -1.56 7.01
N ALA A 20 -10.38 -2.17 6.85
CA ALA A 20 -9.33 -1.62 5.98
C ALA A 20 -9.76 -1.57 4.51
N VAL A 21 -10.37 -2.65 3.98
CA VAL A 21 -10.84 -2.71 2.59
C VAL A 21 -11.93 -1.66 2.32
N ILE A 22 -12.93 -1.57 3.21
CA ILE A 22 -14.01 -0.57 3.10
C ILE A 22 -13.43 0.84 3.23
N GLY A 23 -12.54 1.05 4.20
CA GLY A 23 -11.89 2.34 4.41
C GLY A 23 -11.09 2.81 3.20
N ILE A 24 -10.32 1.91 2.56
CA ILE A 24 -9.55 2.22 1.35
C ILE A 24 -10.50 2.59 0.21
N SER A 25 -11.56 1.81 0.01
CA SER A 25 -12.57 2.11 -1.02
C SER A 25 -13.22 3.47 -0.78
N LEU A 26 -13.58 3.76 0.48
CA LEU A 26 -14.22 5.00 0.88
C LEU A 26 -13.27 6.20 0.80
N SER A 27 -11.98 6.04 1.11
CA SER A 27 -11.01 7.14 1.03
C SER A 27 -10.83 7.62 -0.41
N TYR A 28 -10.83 6.70 -1.38
CA TYR A 28 -10.83 7.06 -2.79
C TYR A 28 -12.13 7.72 -3.24
N PHE A 29 -13.29 7.21 -2.77
CA PHE A 29 -14.58 7.78 -3.11
C PHE A 29 -14.76 9.21 -2.56
N LEU A 30 -14.42 9.43 -1.29
CA LEU A 30 -14.57 10.72 -0.62
C LEU A 30 -13.60 11.78 -1.14
N GLY A 31 -12.42 11.38 -1.60
CA GLY A 31 -11.40 12.30 -2.11
C GLY A 31 -11.94 13.24 -3.20
N ASP A 32 -12.77 12.68 -4.09
CA ASP A 32 -13.22 13.36 -5.30
C ASP A 32 -14.77 13.38 -5.42
N PHE A 33 -15.49 13.14 -4.32
CA PHE A 33 -16.96 13.10 -4.32
C PHE A 33 -17.58 14.43 -4.78
N GLY A 34 -17.00 15.56 -4.35
CA GLY A 34 -17.45 16.90 -4.74
C GLY A 34 -17.36 17.12 -6.24
N ASP A 35 -16.22 16.81 -6.85
CA ASP A 35 -16.00 17.00 -8.28
C ASP A 35 -16.83 16.04 -9.14
N LEU A 36 -17.00 14.79 -8.68
CA LEU A 36 -17.91 13.83 -9.31
C LEU A 36 -19.32 14.39 -9.40
N THR A 37 -19.89 14.88 -8.30
CA THR A 37 -21.29 15.33 -8.27
C THR A 37 -21.56 16.54 -9.16
N MET A 38 -20.56 17.41 -9.34
CA MET A 38 -20.71 18.61 -10.18
C MET A 38 -20.55 18.34 -11.68
N ASN A 39 -19.76 17.33 -12.08
CA ASN A 39 -19.35 17.16 -13.49
C ASN A 39 -19.34 15.69 -13.97
N ILE A 40 -20.32 14.87 -13.57
CA ILE A 40 -20.41 13.43 -13.90
C ILE A 40 -20.12 13.11 -15.38
N SER A 41 -20.60 13.95 -16.32
CA SER A 41 -20.46 13.73 -17.76
C SER A 41 -19.04 13.95 -18.31
N ARG A 42 -18.11 14.49 -17.52
CA ARG A 42 -16.71 14.73 -17.90
C ARG A 42 -15.71 13.81 -17.18
N PHE A 43 -16.21 12.88 -16.35
CA PHE A 43 -15.37 11.96 -15.60
C PHE A 43 -15.40 10.55 -16.19
N ASP A 44 -14.22 9.95 -16.27
CA ASP A 44 -14.04 8.52 -16.49
C ASP A 44 -13.45 7.88 -15.24
N VAL A 45 -13.49 6.54 -15.18
CA VAL A 45 -12.85 5.81 -14.07
C VAL A 45 -11.35 6.13 -13.98
N LEU A 46 -10.66 6.22 -15.12
CA LEU A 46 -9.24 6.57 -15.17
C LEU A 46 -8.95 7.95 -14.58
N SER A 47 -9.70 8.97 -15.01
CA SER A 47 -9.48 10.34 -14.53
C SER A 47 -9.79 10.46 -13.04
N PHE A 48 -10.85 9.79 -12.57
CA PHE A 48 -11.20 9.74 -11.14
C PHE A 48 -10.08 9.12 -10.31
N MET A 49 -9.58 7.94 -10.70
CA MET A 49 -8.52 7.26 -9.95
C MET A 49 -7.22 8.07 -9.91
N LYS A 50 -6.86 8.71 -11.03
CA LYS A 50 -5.66 9.53 -11.12
C LYS A 50 -5.75 10.81 -10.30
N ILE A 51 -6.86 11.56 -10.40
CA ILE A 51 -7.07 12.79 -9.62
C ILE A 51 -7.04 12.47 -8.12
N SER A 52 -7.79 11.46 -7.69
CA SER A 52 -7.84 11.03 -6.30
C SER A 52 -6.46 10.67 -5.75
N SER A 53 -5.63 9.98 -6.55
CA SER A 53 -4.28 9.56 -6.14
C SER A 53 -3.22 10.67 -6.20
N SER A 54 -3.45 11.76 -6.94
CA SER A 54 -2.44 12.81 -7.16
C SER A 54 -2.74 14.12 -6.45
N ILE A 55 -4.02 14.45 -6.23
CA ILE A 55 -4.47 15.71 -5.62
C ILE A 55 -5.13 15.46 -4.26
N GLY A 56 -5.77 14.30 -4.06
CA GLY A 56 -6.51 13.99 -2.84
C GLY A 56 -5.61 13.56 -1.67
N TYR A 57 -5.53 14.37 -0.62
CA TYR A 57 -4.90 13.99 0.67
C TYR A 57 -5.51 12.72 1.28
N PHE A 58 -6.78 12.43 0.95
CA PHE A 58 -7.47 11.23 1.42
C PHE A 58 -6.88 9.93 0.85
N SER A 59 -6.26 9.97 -0.33
CA SER A 59 -5.61 8.78 -0.90
C SER A 59 -4.38 8.35 -0.07
N GLU A 60 -3.75 9.26 0.66
CA GLU A 60 -2.60 8.95 1.53
C GLU A 60 -3.03 8.18 2.79
N LEU A 61 -4.31 8.25 3.17
CA LEU A 61 -4.89 7.42 4.24
C LEU A 61 -4.85 5.93 3.91
N THR A 62 -4.75 5.57 2.62
CA THR A 62 -4.62 4.17 2.19
C THR A 62 -3.38 3.51 2.80
N ILE A 63 -2.31 4.26 3.05
CA ILE A 63 -1.09 3.76 3.68
C ILE A 63 -1.35 3.38 5.14
N LEU A 64 -2.11 4.21 5.86
CA LEU A 64 -2.52 3.94 7.24
C LEU A 64 -3.46 2.73 7.30
N LEU A 65 -4.46 2.69 6.42
CA LEU A 65 -5.46 1.63 6.37
C LEU A 65 -4.85 0.29 5.92
N ALA A 66 -3.85 0.30 5.03
CA ALA A 66 -3.13 -0.90 4.62
C ALA A 66 -2.41 -1.58 5.79
N ALA A 67 -1.94 -0.80 6.77
CA ALA A 67 -1.23 -1.32 7.92
C ALA A 67 -2.16 -1.91 9.01
N LEU A 68 -3.41 -1.43 9.11
CA LEU A 68 -4.40 -1.84 10.12
C LEU A 68 -4.57 -3.36 10.34
N PRO A 69 -4.83 -4.19 9.30
CA PRO A 69 -5.18 -5.60 9.51
C PRO A 69 -4.06 -6.37 10.21
N PHE A 70 -2.81 -6.01 9.90
CA PHE A 70 -1.66 -6.66 10.50
C PHE A 70 -1.31 -6.06 11.86
N THR A 71 -1.25 -4.72 11.97
CA THR A 71 -0.81 -4.07 13.21
C THR A 71 -1.71 -4.41 14.39
N MET A 72 -3.03 -4.52 14.18
CA MET A 72 -3.95 -4.94 15.24
C MET A 72 -3.67 -6.37 15.71
N SER A 73 -3.50 -7.31 14.79
CA SER A 73 -3.18 -8.70 15.12
C SER A 73 -1.83 -8.84 15.86
N PHE A 74 -0.83 -8.03 15.47
CA PHE A 74 0.48 -8.04 16.11
C PHE A 74 0.46 -7.38 17.49
N CYS A 75 -0.30 -6.30 17.66
CA CYS A 75 -0.42 -5.65 18.95
C CYS A 75 -1.14 -6.52 19.98
N GLU A 76 -2.15 -7.30 19.56
CA GLU A 76 -2.77 -8.33 20.41
C GLU A 76 -1.74 -9.37 20.87
N ASP A 77 -0.79 -9.74 20.01
CA ASP A 77 0.28 -10.68 20.38
C ASP A 77 1.27 -10.07 21.40
N ILE A 78 1.55 -8.77 21.31
CA ILE A 78 2.38 -8.03 22.28
C ILE A 78 1.68 -7.97 23.64
N GLU A 79 0.43 -7.51 23.69
CA GLU A 79 -0.30 -7.29 24.94
C GLU A 79 -0.53 -8.56 25.75
N ASN A 80 -0.83 -9.66 25.06
CA ASN A 80 -1.06 -10.94 25.70
C ASN A 80 0.25 -11.71 26.01
N ASN A 81 1.42 -11.08 25.81
CA ASN A 81 2.75 -11.68 25.99
C ASN A 81 2.97 -12.99 25.21
N TYR A 82 2.18 -13.25 24.16
CA TYR A 82 2.30 -14.46 23.35
C TYR A 82 3.66 -14.54 22.65
N ILE A 83 4.29 -13.39 22.39
CA ILE A 83 5.62 -13.28 21.77
C ILE A 83 6.65 -14.11 22.53
N ARG A 84 6.66 -14.06 23.88
CA ARG A 84 7.66 -14.75 24.69
C ARG A 84 7.51 -16.26 24.60
N PHE A 85 6.27 -16.75 24.66
CA PHE A 85 5.97 -18.19 24.52
C PHE A 85 6.29 -18.73 23.13
N LEU A 86 6.01 -17.95 22.07
CA LEU A 86 6.30 -18.32 20.69
C LEU A 86 7.80 -18.37 20.38
N ILE A 87 8.58 -17.50 21.00
CA ILE A 87 10.04 -17.43 20.80
C ILE A 87 10.77 -18.48 21.63
N ILE A 88 10.35 -18.77 22.87
CA ILE A 88 10.99 -19.82 23.69
C ILE A 88 10.86 -21.20 23.05
N ARG A 89 9.70 -21.49 22.43
CA ARG A 89 9.44 -22.78 21.77
C ARG A 89 9.93 -22.85 20.32
N GLY A 90 10.36 -21.74 19.74
CA GLY A 90 10.62 -21.61 18.31
C GLY A 90 11.94 -20.92 17.99
N ASN A 91 12.21 -20.73 16.69
CA ASN A 91 13.34 -19.92 16.24
C ASN A 91 12.86 -18.47 16.01
N SER A 92 13.51 -17.51 16.68
CA SER A 92 13.19 -16.08 16.58
C SER A 92 13.25 -15.55 15.14
N PHE A 93 14.13 -16.08 14.30
CA PHE A 93 14.21 -15.71 12.88
C PHE A 93 13.00 -16.20 12.08
N LYS A 94 12.57 -17.44 12.31
CA LYS A 94 11.37 -18.01 11.63
C LYS A 94 10.10 -17.28 12.06
N TYR A 95 10.02 -16.84 13.31
CA TYR A 95 8.94 -15.97 13.79
C TYR A 95 8.95 -14.61 13.10
N ALA A 96 10.10 -13.94 13.05
CA ALA A 96 10.27 -12.64 12.39
C ALA A 96 9.86 -12.68 10.91
N LEU A 97 10.34 -13.69 10.20
CA LEU A 97 10.02 -13.92 8.80
C LEU A 97 8.53 -14.21 8.59
N SER A 98 7.89 -14.97 9.48
CA SER A 98 6.44 -15.21 9.44
C SER A 98 5.66 -13.91 9.52
N LYS A 99 5.95 -13.06 10.50
CA LYS A 99 5.23 -11.81 10.74
C LYS A 99 5.39 -10.82 9.60
N ILE A 100 6.58 -10.70 9.01
CA ILE A 100 6.80 -9.81 7.86
C ILE A 100 6.07 -10.31 6.61
N ILE A 101 6.11 -11.61 6.32
CA ILE A 101 5.38 -12.17 5.17
C ILE A 101 3.88 -11.92 5.33
N VAL A 102 3.34 -12.16 6.54
CA VAL A 102 1.92 -11.93 6.82
C VAL A 102 1.58 -10.45 6.64
N CYS A 103 2.43 -9.53 7.14
CA CYS A 103 2.23 -8.09 6.98
C CYS A 103 2.23 -7.64 5.51
N ILE A 104 3.19 -8.12 4.71
CA ILE A 104 3.27 -7.82 3.27
C ILE A 104 2.01 -8.34 2.57
N VAL A 105 1.65 -9.60 2.80
CA VAL A 105 0.52 -10.24 2.11
C VAL A 105 -0.80 -9.59 2.51
N SER A 106 -1.01 -9.28 3.79
CA SER A 106 -2.26 -8.67 4.27
C SER A 106 -2.42 -7.24 3.77
N SER A 107 -1.36 -6.44 3.79
CA SER A 107 -1.40 -5.03 3.33
C SER A 107 -1.52 -4.96 1.80
N PHE A 108 -0.83 -5.85 1.09
CA PHE A 108 -0.95 -5.93 -0.36
C PHE A 108 -2.38 -6.31 -0.78
N ILE A 109 -2.96 -7.35 -0.18
CA ILE A 109 -4.30 -7.82 -0.54
C ILE A 109 -5.37 -6.82 -0.11
N SER A 110 -5.24 -6.16 1.04
CA SER A 110 -6.22 -5.15 1.47
C SER A 110 -6.29 -3.97 0.50
N VAL A 111 -5.14 -3.47 0.04
CA VAL A 111 -5.07 -2.40 -0.98
C VAL A 111 -5.57 -2.89 -2.33
N PHE A 112 -5.17 -4.10 -2.74
CA PHE A 112 -5.58 -4.66 -4.03
C PHE A 112 -7.10 -4.82 -4.11
N VAL A 113 -7.71 -5.43 -3.09
CA VAL A 113 -9.16 -5.63 -3.02
C VAL A 113 -9.88 -4.28 -2.87
N GLY A 114 -9.39 -3.38 -2.01
CA GLY A 114 -10.01 -2.06 -1.81
C GLY A 114 -10.05 -1.22 -3.09
N LYS A 115 -8.92 -1.08 -3.80
CA LYS A 115 -8.89 -0.36 -5.08
C LYS A 115 -9.70 -1.09 -6.16
N ALA A 116 -9.68 -2.41 -6.22
CA ALA A 116 -10.49 -3.17 -7.16
C ALA A 116 -12.01 -2.98 -6.92
N CYS A 117 -12.46 -2.97 -5.66
CA CYS A 117 -13.85 -2.75 -5.31
C CYS A 117 -14.36 -1.38 -5.76
N ILE A 118 -13.60 -0.31 -5.52
CA ILE A 118 -14.01 1.03 -5.96
C ILE A 118 -14.04 1.16 -7.49
N ILE A 119 -13.06 0.57 -8.19
CA ILE A 119 -13.04 0.55 -9.67
C ILE A 119 -14.28 -0.18 -10.21
N LEU A 120 -14.59 -1.38 -9.69
CA LEU A 120 -15.77 -2.14 -10.10
C LEU A 120 -17.07 -1.38 -9.81
N PHE A 121 -17.15 -0.68 -8.68
CA PHE A 121 -18.30 0.18 -8.37
C PHE A 121 -18.43 1.32 -9.37
N LEU A 122 -17.34 2.03 -9.69
CA LEU A 122 -17.35 3.14 -10.64
C LEU A 122 -17.66 2.71 -12.06
N MET A 123 -17.22 1.50 -12.47
CA MET A 123 -17.56 0.91 -13.78
C MET A 123 -19.07 0.76 -14.02
N THR A 124 -19.89 0.68 -12.96
CA THR A 124 -21.35 0.63 -13.11
C THR A 124 -21.99 1.98 -13.47
N LYS A 125 -21.29 3.09 -13.22
CA LYS A 125 -21.81 4.46 -13.37
C LYS A 125 -21.08 5.29 -14.42
N LEU A 126 -19.80 4.98 -14.69
CA LEU A 126 -18.91 5.74 -15.56
C LEU A 126 -18.24 4.82 -16.59
N PRO A 127 -17.92 5.32 -17.79
CA PRO A 127 -17.08 4.61 -18.73
C PRO A 127 -15.66 4.42 -18.15
N LEU A 128 -15.00 3.30 -18.47
CA LEU A 128 -13.63 3.03 -17.98
C LEU A 128 -12.64 4.13 -18.40
N VAL A 129 -12.68 4.48 -19.68
CA VAL A 129 -11.83 5.46 -20.34
C VAL A 129 -12.65 6.10 -21.46
N SER A 130 -12.71 7.43 -21.47
CA SER A 130 -13.18 8.20 -22.61
C SER A 130 -11.98 8.90 -23.24
N GLU A 131 -11.90 8.83 -24.57
CA GLU A 131 -10.85 9.51 -25.33
C GLU A 131 -11.15 11.01 -25.49
N THR A 132 -12.38 11.44 -25.15
CA THR A 132 -12.84 12.84 -25.29
C THR A 132 -12.64 13.68 -24.03
N THR A 133 -12.23 13.07 -22.91
CA THR A 133 -11.93 13.80 -21.68
C THR A 133 -10.53 14.41 -21.76
N GLY A 134 -10.40 15.70 -21.41
CA GLY A 134 -9.19 16.51 -21.64
C GLY A 134 -7.92 16.04 -20.92
N ASN A 135 -8.01 15.04 -20.04
CA ASN A 135 -6.86 14.48 -19.34
C ASN A 135 -6.30 13.21 -20.00
N TYR A 136 -6.97 12.64 -21.00
CA TYR A 136 -6.53 11.42 -21.67
C TYR A 136 -5.16 11.57 -22.33
N GLU A 137 -4.91 12.70 -23.00
CA GLU A 137 -3.61 13.01 -23.63
C GLU A 137 -2.46 13.07 -22.61
N VAL A 138 -2.73 13.56 -21.39
CA VAL A 138 -1.73 13.62 -20.32
C VAL A 138 -1.38 12.20 -19.85
N PHE A 139 -2.37 11.31 -19.73
CA PHE A 139 -2.16 9.94 -19.28
C PHE A 139 -1.52 9.03 -20.34
N ILE A 140 -1.77 9.28 -21.63
CA ILE A 140 -1.08 8.57 -22.73
C ILE A 140 0.44 8.83 -22.70
N ASN A 141 0.87 10.02 -22.29
CA ASN A 141 2.28 10.37 -22.21
C ASN A 141 2.97 9.80 -20.96
N GLN A 142 2.22 9.12 -20.08
CA GLN A 142 2.78 8.44 -18.92
C GLN A 142 3.31 7.05 -19.28
N THR A 143 4.01 6.45 -18.32
CA THR A 143 4.75 5.18 -18.44
C THR A 143 3.95 4.02 -19.03
N PHE A 144 2.67 3.93 -18.67
CA PHE A 144 1.75 2.88 -19.09
C PHE A 144 0.74 3.37 -20.13
N GLY A 145 0.92 4.57 -20.67
CA GLY A 145 0.04 5.12 -21.71
C GLY A 145 0.01 4.28 -22.99
N TYR A 146 1.08 3.52 -23.29
CA TYR A 146 1.07 2.51 -24.35
C TYR A 146 -0.06 1.46 -24.19
N LEU A 147 -0.40 1.09 -22.96
CA LEU A 147 -1.50 0.16 -22.67
C LEU A 147 -2.87 0.82 -22.91
N LEU A 148 -2.97 2.13 -22.66
CA LEU A 148 -4.16 2.91 -22.96
C LEU A 148 -4.38 3.04 -24.48
N ILE A 149 -3.30 3.27 -25.25
CA ILE A 149 -3.34 3.32 -26.72
C ILE A 149 -3.81 1.98 -27.31
N ASN A 150 -3.28 0.87 -26.78
CA ASN A 150 -3.64 -0.47 -27.22
C ASN A 150 -5.01 -0.96 -26.73
N LYS A 151 -5.79 -0.10 -26.06
CA LYS A 151 -7.11 -0.42 -25.48
C LYS A 151 -7.10 -1.54 -24.43
N ASN A 152 -5.95 -1.82 -23.83
CA ASN A 152 -5.78 -2.82 -22.76
C ASN A 152 -5.99 -2.19 -21.37
N PHE A 153 -7.20 -1.66 -21.13
CA PHE A 153 -7.50 -0.87 -19.92
C PHE A 153 -7.42 -1.68 -18.61
N ILE A 154 -7.86 -2.94 -18.62
CA ILE A 154 -7.87 -3.79 -17.42
C ILE A 154 -6.43 -4.01 -16.92
N LEU A 155 -5.51 -4.29 -17.84
CA LEU A 155 -4.11 -4.55 -17.49
C LEU A 155 -3.42 -3.30 -16.94
N TYR A 156 -3.77 -2.12 -17.47
CA TYR A 156 -3.32 -0.84 -16.93
C TYR A 156 -3.73 -0.67 -15.45
N PHE A 157 -5.01 -0.89 -15.12
CA PHE A 157 -5.48 -0.76 -13.73
C PHE A 157 -4.83 -1.78 -12.80
N ILE A 158 -4.64 -3.02 -13.25
CA ILE A 158 -3.96 -4.06 -12.44
C ILE A 158 -2.53 -3.62 -12.08
N ILE A 159 -1.78 -3.06 -13.04
CA ILE A 159 -0.42 -2.57 -12.79
C ILE A 159 -0.42 -1.37 -11.84
N GLU A 160 -1.34 -0.44 -12.00
CA GLU A 160 -1.44 0.73 -11.11
C GLU A 160 -1.77 0.31 -9.67
N ILE A 161 -2.73 -0.60 -9.49
CA ILE A 161 -3.05 -1.16 -8.17
C ILE A 161 -1.83 -1.89 -7.59
N PHE A 162 -1.13 -2.67 -8.41
CA PHE A 162 0.09 -3.37 -8.01
C PHE A 162 1.14 -2.39 -7.44
N PHE A 163 1.36 -1.25 -8.11
CA PHE A 163 2.35 -0.25 -7.68
C PHE A 163 1.97 0.35 -6.33
N THR A 164 0.71 0.77 -6.20
CA THR A 164 0.20 1.29 -4.91
C THR A 164 0.30 0.25 -3.79
N ALA A 165 -0.05 -1.01 -4.05
CA ALA A 165 -0.03 -2.07 -3.05
C ALA A 165 1.40 -2.40 -2.57
N VAL A 166 2.37 -2.48 -3.49
CA VAL A 166 3.78 -2.67 -3.14
C VAL A 166 4.26 -1.55 -2.21
N ILE A 167 4.00 -0.29 -2.56
CA ILE A 167 4.49 0.84 -1.77
C ILE A 167 3.81 0.92 -0.40
N CYS A 168 2.49 0.76 -0.32
CA CYS A 168 1.77 0.72 0.95
C CYS A 168 2.29 -0.40 1.87
N SER A 169 2.62 -1.56 1.32
CA SER A 169 3.20 -2.66 2.10
C SER A 169 4.62 -2.34 2.60
N MET A 170 5.44 -1.60 1.84
CA MET A 170 6.76 -1.14 2.30
C MET A 170 6.64 -0.27 3.54
N PHE A 171 5.72 0.71 3.55
CA PHE A 171 5.49 1.57 4.71
C PHE A 171 4.86 0.83 5.88
N SER A 172 4.02 -0.18 5.61
CA SER A 172 3.46 -1.04 6.66
C SER A 172 4.54 -1.79 7.43
N ILE A 173 5.61 -2.25 6.76
CA ILE A 173 6.76 -2.87 7.42
C ILE A 173 7.52 -1.86 8.27
N ILE A 174 7.68 -0.61 7.81
CA ILE A 174 8.32 0.43 8.62
C ILE A 174 7.55 0.63 9.93
N GLY A 175 6.22 0.72 9.87
CA GLY A 175 5.37 0.78 11.07
C GLY A 175 5.60 -0.41 11.99
N LEU A 176 5.59 -1.62 11.44
CA LEU A 176 5.85 -2.88 12.14
C LEU A 176 7.24 -2.95 12.78
N THR A 177 8.27 -2.36 12.17
CA THR A 177 9.61 -2.32 12.80
C THR A 177 9.62 -1.37 14.00
N ILE A 178 8.98 -0.21 13.89
CA ILE A 178 8.91 0.79 14.95
C ILE A 178 8.19 0.25 16.19
N THR A 179 7.13 -0.55 16.01
CA THR A 179 6.39 -1.15 17.13
C THR A 179 7.20 -2.11 17.98
N THR A 180 8.23 -2.74 17.41
CA THR A 180 9.12 -3.59 18.23
C THR A 180 9.94 -2.78 19.22
N TYR A 181 10.21 -1.51 18.94
CA TYR A 181 10.98 -0.65 19.84
C TYR A 181 10.08 0.11 20.81
N ILE A 182 8.88 0.49 20.35
CA ILE A 182 7.90 1.22 21.13
C ILE A 182 6.60 0.43 21.10
N ASN A 183 6.28 -0.23 22.23
CA ASN A 183 5.06 -1.00 22.40
C ASN A 183 3.84 -0.07 22.53
N ASN A 184 3.39 0.50 21.41
CA ASN A 184 2.22 1.37 21.36
C ASN A 184 1.39 1.07 20.10
N LYS A 185 0.13 0.66 20.32
CA LYS A 185 -0.86 0.38 19.27
C LYS A 185 -1.10 1.55 18.33
N PHE A 186 -1.22 2.76 18.87
CA PHE A 186 -1.50 3.94 18.06
C PHE A 186 -0.32 4.28 17.16
N LEU A 187 0.90 4.19 17.69
CA LEU A 187 2.11 4.42 16.91
C LEU A 187 2.28 3.37 15.81
N ALA A 188 1.87 2.12 16.04
CA ALA A 188 1.88 1.07 15.02
C ALA A 188 1.14 1.47 13.75
N ILE A 189 -0.02 2.08 13.93
CA ILE A 189 -0.96 2.42 12.86
C ILE A 189 -0.55 3.74 12.21
N THR A 190 -0.06 4.72 12.98
CA THR A 190 0.29 6.05 12.47
C THR A 190 1.71 6.14 11.92
N ALA A 191 2.64 5.28 12.35
CA ALA A 191 4.03 5.31 11.89
C ALA A 191 4.20 5.14 10.37
N PRO A 192 3.46 4.25 9.67
CA PRO A 192 3.53 4.14 8.20
C PRO A 192 3.25 5.47 7.48
N ILE A 193 2.18 6.17 7.87
CA ILE A 193 1.79 7.42 7.23
C ILE A 193 2.74 8.57 7.59
N ILE A 194 3.19 8.65 8.85
CA ILE A 194 4.20 9.62 9.29
C ILE A 194 5.49 9.42 8.50
N SER A 195 5.93 8.16 8.33
CA SER A 195 7.12 7.84 7.56
C SER A 195 6.98 8.22 6.09
N TYR A 196 5.80 8.03 5.50
CA TYR A 196 5.51 8.47 4.14
C TYR A 196 5.62 10.00 4.02
N PHE A 197 5.01 10.76 4.93
CA PHE A 197 5.07 12.23 4.91
C PHE A 197 6.48 12.76 5.07
N ILE A 198 7.26 12.22 6.01
CA ILE A 198 8.66 12.60 6.19
C ILE A 198 9.45 12.34 4.91
N PHE A 199 9.27 11.16 4.30
CA PHE A 199 9.96 10.81 3.06
C PHE A 199 9.53 11.73 1.90
N TYR A 200 8.24 12.03 1.79
CA TYR A 200 7.70 12.95 0.79
C TYR A 200 8.32 14.34 0.92
N GLN A 201 8.42 14.88 2.13
CA GLN A 201 9.02 16.20 2.37
C GLN A 201 10.53 16.22 2.09
N ILE A 202 11.26 15.16 2.47
CA ILE A 202 12.69 15.01 2.12
C ILE A 202 12.86 14.95 0.61
N SER A 203 12.00 14.18 -0.08
CA SER A 203 12.03 14.06 -1.54
C SER A 203 11.82 15.40 -2.23
N ARG A 204 10.95 16.25 -1.69
CA ARG A 204 10.71 17.61 -2.21
C ARG A 204 11.88 18.55 -1.89
N ALA A 205 12.38 18.52 -0.65
CA ALA A 205 13.48 19.40 -0.20
C ALA A 205 14.77 19.14 -0.99
N MET A 206 15.12 17.86 -1.21
CA MET A 206 16.31 17.45 -1.94
C MET A 206 16.14 17.44 -3.47
N LYS A 207 14.94 17.79 -3.98
CA LYS A 207 14.58 17.70 -5.41
C LYS A 207 14.96 16.33 -6.00
N LEU A 208 14.57 15.25 -5.32
CA LEU A 208 14.90 13.90 -5.77
C LEU A 208 14.34 13.63 -7.18
N PRO A 209 15.07 12.86 -7.98
CA PRO A 209 14.63 12.52 -9.33
C PRO A 209 13.33 11.70 -9.31
N THR A 210 12.61 11.75 -10.43
CA THR A 210 11.25 11.21 -10.58
C THR A 210 11.13 9.72 -10.22
N TYR A 211 12.20 8.95 -10.41
CA TYR A 211 12.26 7.52 -10.10
C TYR A 211 12.43 7.20 -8.61
N LEU A 212 12.74 8.17 -7.75
CA LEU A 212 12.87 7.95 -6.30
C LEU A 212 11.71 8.56 -5.50
N SER A 213 10.92 9.44 -6.12
CA SER A 213 9.78 10.08 -5.47
C SER A 213 8.64 9.08 -5.26
N VAL A 214 8.37 8.74 -4.00
CA VAL A 214 7.37 7.72 -3.59
C VAL A 214 5.97 8.02 -4.14
N ASN A 215 5.52 9.27 -4.12
CA ASN A 215 4.22 9.66 -4.67
C ASN A 215 4.10 9.30 -6.16
N ARG A 216 5.13 9.61 -6.96
CA ARG A 216 5.15 9.22 -8.39
C ARG A 216 5.30 7.72 -8.59
N LEU A 217 6.02 7.02 -7.71
CA LEU A 217 6.10 5.57 -7.74
C LEU A 217 4.72 4.93 -7.48
N MET A 218 3.94 5.48 -6.53
CA MET A 218 2.57 5.02 -6.25
C MET A 218 1.66 5.22 -7.46
N ASN A 219 1.77 6.36 -8.11
CA ASN A 219 0.91 6.71 -9.24
C ASN A 219 1.40 6.13 -10.57
N GLY A 220 2.62 5.58 -10.62
CA GLY A 220 3.24 5.07 -11.85
C GLY A 220 3.76 6.16 -12.79
N ASP A 221 3.96 7.39 -12.31
CA ASP A 221 4.24 8.57 -13.14
C ASP A 221 5.76 8.82 -13.36
N PHE A 222 6.56 7.76 -13.58
CA PHE A 222 8.03 7.87 -13.72
C PHE A 222 8.59 7.09 -14.91
N ILE A 223 9.24 7.75 -15.85
CA ILE A 223 9.73 7.11 -17.08
C ILE A 223 11.21 6.77 -16.91
N LEU A 224 11.53 5.49 -16.67
CA LEU A 224 12.91 4.97 -16.74
C LEU A 224 13.22 4.32 -18.10
N GLY A 225 12.20 4.06 -18.93
CA GLY A 225 12.35 3.35 -20.20
C GLY A 225 11.06 2.63 -20.58
N LYS A 226 11.15 1.33 -20.86
CA LYS A 226 10.00 0.48 -21.23
C LYS A 226 9.09 0.22 -20.00
N PRO A 227 7.80 -0.07 -20.18
CA PRO A 227 6.90 -0.36 -19.05
C PRO A 227 7.40 -1.53 -18.18
N MET A 228 8.03 -2.54 -18.80
CA MET A 228 8.60 -3.68 -18.07
C MET A 228 9.73 -3.28 -17.12
N THR A 229 10.58 -2.31 -17.48
CA THR A 229 11.67 -1.87 -16.60
C THR A 229 11.15 -1.18 -15.35
N ASN A 230 10.01 -0.49 -15.44
CA ASN A 230 9.38 0.16 -14.31
C ASN A 230 8.82 -0.86 -13.30
N ILE A 231 8.19 -1.93 -13.79
CA ILE A 231 7.66 -3.00 -12.93
C ILE A 231 8.81 -3.70 -12.18
N ILE A 232 9.89 -4.02 -12.90
CA ILE A 232 11.08 -4.62 -12.29
C ILE A 232 11.68 -3.67 -11.25
N TYR A 233 11.77 -2.38 -11.54
CA TYR A 233 12.33 -1.41 -10.62
C TYR A 233 11.54 -1.30 -9.30
N VAL A 234 10.19 -1.19 -9.37
CA VAL A 234 9.34 -1.12 -8.17
C VAL A 234 9.41 -2.39 -7.34
N THR A 235 9.42 -3.56 -7.99
CA THR A 235 9.54 -4.84 -7.29
C THR A 235 10.89 -5.02 -6.61
N VAL A 236 11.99 -4.63 -7.26
CA VAL A 236 13.34 -4.67 -6.67
C VAL A 236 13.41 -3.76 -5.44
N ILE A 237 12.90 -2.53 -5.53
CA ILE A 237 12.84 -1.61 -4.38
C ILE A 237 11.99 -2.18 -3.24
N GLY A 238 10.84 -2.77 -3.56
CA GLY A 238 10.00 -3.48 -2.59
C GLY A 238 10.80 -4.56 -1.86
N ILE A 239 11.44 -5.47 -2.60
CA ILE A 239 12.24 -6.57 -2.03
C ILE A 239 13.38 -6.06 -1.15
N LEU A 240 14.11 -5.01 -1.59
CA LEU A 240 15.19 -4.41 -0.82
C LEU A 240 14.67 -3.87 0.52
N THR A 241 13.58 -3.11 0.52
CA THR A 241 13.00 -2.59 1.76
C THR A 241 12.41 -3.68 2.64
N TYR A 242 11.84 -4.75 2.07
CA TYR A 242 11.36 -5.91 2.84
C TYR A 242 12.51 -6.62 3.54
N SER A 243 13.64 -6.80 2.85
CA SER A 243 14.85 -7.43 3.42
C SER A 243 15.45 -6.60 4.54
N LEU A 244 15.54 -5.28 4.36
CA LEU A 244 16.03 -4.34 5.39
C LEU A 244 15.09 -4.32 6.60
N GLY A 245 13.78 -4.24 6.37
CA GLY A 245 12.77 -4.32 7.40
C GLY A 245 12.86 -5.62 8.21
N LEU A 246 13.17 -6.74 7.56
CA LEU A 246 13.39 -8.02 8.22
C LEU A 246 14.58 -8.05 9.15
N LEU A 247 15.71 -7.48 8.71
CA LEU A 247 16.90 -7.38 9.56
C LEU A 247 16.65 -6.50 10.79
N ILE A 248 15.97 -5.36 10.61
CA ILE A 248 15.65 -4.42 11.69
C ILE A 248 14.65 -5.05 12.67
N PHE A 249 13.56 -5.63 12.15
CA PHE A 249 12.55 -6.30 12.97
C PHE A 249 13.15 -7.46 13.77
N TYR A 250 13.99 -8.29 13.13
CA TYR A 250 14.67 -9.38 13.81
C TYR A 250 15.52 -8.88 14.98
N LYS A 251 16.30 -7.80 14.78
CA LYS A 251 17.07 -7.18 15.87
C LYS A 251 16.16 -6.65 16.99
N GLY A 252 15.04 -6.03 16.65
CA GLY A 252 14.04 -5.55 17.62
C GLY A 252 13.44 -6.68 18.45
N VAL A 253 13.03 -7.77 17.80
CA VAL A 253 12.47 -8.96 18.47
C VAL A 253 13.48 -9.60 19.41
N VAL A 254 14.73 -9.81 18.98
CA VAL A 254 15.78 -10.40 19.83
C VAL A 254 16.06 -9.53 21.07
N LYS A 255 16.01 -8.20 20.93
CA LYS A 255 16.19 -7.27 22.06
C LYS A 255 15.08 -7.42 23.10
N ASN A 256 13.82 -7.56 22.67
CA ASN A 256 12.68 -7.68 23.58
C ASN A 256 12.63 -9.02 24.32
N VAL A 257 13.21 -10.08 23.76
CA VAL A 257 13.26 -11.40 24.41
C VAL A 257 14.29 -11.47 25.54
N LYS A 258 15.34 -10.63 25.47
CA LYS A 258 16.41 -10.56 26.48
C LYS A 258 16.06 -9.65 27.67
N ARG A 259 15.00 -8.86 27.58
CA ARG A 259 14.45 -8.05 28.67
C ARG A 259 13.44 -8.88 29.46
#